data_AF-A0A348AIU7-F1
#
_entry.id   AF-A0A348AIU7-F1
#
_cell.length_a   1.000
_cell.length_b   1.000
_cell.length_c   1.000
_cell.angle_alpha   90.00
_cell.angle_beta   90.00
_cell.angle_gamma   90.00
#
_symmetry.space_group_name_H-M   'P 1'
#
loop_
_entity.id
_entity.type
_entity.pdbx_description
1 polymer ?
#
loop_
_entity_poly.entity_id
_entity_poly.type
_entity_poly.pdbx_seq_one_letter_code
_entity_poly.pdbx_strand_id
1 'polypeptide(L)'
;MKLFINKNYLIHLVILFSLVLLLFIASLAAAENSLVLTGNLLLHSTAADFAGGSMEGTVPGQTGQGAVELAQAGGKYISAGTYTSIPVATAPFQEMIISWNSTTPDGTAVTIEGQVLVDNAWSEWFSWGTWSTSVETGSAATNPKHPYISMETDTLTIKNGKKATAFRYRLTLYSNNPQVTPAVRQVAVSIRDGQNIPKVYPPTPALSDYAQLTKDLAVPTYSQTVRDPNIAARMCSPTSLAMVMRYYGIEKTPEETAWGVMDHVGDMFGNWPFNTAYAASNGLTAYVDFFNSLSDLKREIAQGHPVIAAVSYRNSENVPTSYPVLHNAPIKSTPGHVLVVRGFMQKDGKEYVLVNDPAAPDNNSVYREYLADEFEKAWTKAVYVITPGNVPGPALQRIPAQVAPFGSVREDKDGLYRIFQINTANSPLALGSDNLRCIVMQKPDGKEEFLPVNNDFIRFNAENPAGKYRFIVIGKNHKIYEASLDWPPEKTSKPRR
;
A
#
# COMPACT_ATOMS: atom_id res chain seq x y z
N MET A 1 74.68 -31.44 -0.54
CA MET A 1 73.87 -30.33 -1.07
C MET A 1 72.81 -29.99 -0.01
N LYS A 2 73.08 -29.01 0.88
CA LYS A 2 72.12 -28.57 1.91
C LYS A 2 71.24 -27.48 1.30
N LEU A 3 69.97 -27.78 1.02
CA LEU A 3 69.00 -26.74 0.64
C LEU A 3 68.76 -25.82 1.85
N PHE A 4 69.28 -24.61 1.80
CA PHE A 4 68.90 -23.53 2.71
C PHE A 4 67.50 -23.05 2.31
N ILE A 5 66.47 -23.61 2.95
CA ILE A 5 65.12 -23.04 2.88
C ILE A 5 65.15 -21.76 3.70
N ASN A 6 65.04 -20.61 3.02
CA ASN A 6 65.04 -19.30 3.64
C ASN A 6 63.82 -19.19 4.59
N LYS A 7 64.07 -19.06 5.90
CA LYS A 7 63.02 -18.98 6.93
C LYS A 7 61.96 -17.90 6.63
N ASN A 8 62.35 -16.82 5.96
CA ASN A 8 61.42 -15.75 5.59
C ASN A 8 60.40 -16.21 4.54
N TYR A 9 60.78 -17.09 3.62
CA TYR A 9 59.85 -17.67 2.64
C TYR A 9 58.79 -18.57 3.30
N LEU A 10 59.21 -19.34 4.30
CA LEU A 10 58.29 -20.23 5.03
C LEU A 10 57.27 -19.42 5.85
N ILE A 11 57.68 -18.31 6.46
CA ILE A 11 56.80 -17.40 7.21
C ILE A 11 55.79 -16.73 6.28
N HIS A 12 56.22 -16.21 5.12
CA HIS A 12 55.30 -15.62 4.15
C HIS A 12 54.30 -16.63 3.57
N LEU A 13 54.73 -17.87 3.33
CA LEU A 13 53.84 -18.93 2.83
C LEU A 13 52.77 -19.31 3.88
N VAL A 14 53.15 -19.38 5.17
CA VAL A 14 52.20 -19.65 6.26
C VAL A 14 51.21 -18.51 6.45
N ILE A 15 51.65 -17.25 6.36
CA ILE A 15 50.77 -16.07 6.44
C ILE A 15 49.79 -16.05 5.25
N LEU A 16 50.28 -16.29 4.03
CA LEU A 16 49.44 -16.33 2.83
C LEU A 16 48.42 -17.47 2.90
N PHE A 17 48.83 -18.67 3.35
CA PHE A 17 47.94 -19.81 3.52
C PHE A 17 46.89 -19.55 4.62
N SER A 18 47.29 -18.88 5.72
CA SER A 18 46.38 -18.50 6.80
C SER A 18 45.37 -17.45 6.34
N LEU A 19 45.79 -16.47 5.54
CA LEU A 19 44.90 -15.47 4.93
C LEU A 19 43.94 -16.10 3.93
N VAL A 20 44.41 -17.00 3.07
CA VAL A 20 43.56 -17.73 2.12
C VAL A 20 42.58 -18.63 2.86
N LEU A 21 43.00 -19.31 3.92
CA LEU A 21 42.14 -20.14 4.75
C LEU A 21 41.10 -19.29 5.51
N LEU A 22 41.48 -18.12 6.04
CA LEU A 22 40.57 -17.15 6.67
C LEU A 22 39.55 -16.60 5.66
N LEU A 23 39.98 -16.27 4.44
CA LEU A 23 39.09 -15.84 3.35
C LEU A 23 38.16 -16.98 2.91
N PHE A 24 38.64 -18.22 2.88
CA PHE A 24 37.84 -19.39 2.53
C PHE A 24 36.81 -19.70 3.62
N ILE A 25 37.20 -19.66 4.91
CA ILE A 25 36.29 -19.80 6.06
C ILE A 25 35.27 -18.66 6.11
N ALA A 26 35.67 -17.42 5.81
CA ALA A 26 34.74 -16.30 5.72
C ALA A 26 33.74 -16.47 4.55
N SER A 27 34.18 -17.04 3.42
CA SER A 27 33.30 -17.34 2.28
C SER A 27 32.33 -18.50 2.57
N LEU A 28 32.77 -19.53 3.30
CA LEU A 28 31.89 -20.62 3.77
C LEU A 28 30.90 -20.12 4.83
N ALA A 29 31.33 -19.30 5.79
CA ALA A 29 30.44 -18.70 6.79
C ALA A 29 29.42 -17.72 6.18
N ALA A 30 29.80 -17.02 5.10
CA ALA A 30 28.87 -16.20 4.33
C ALA A 30 27.88 -17.05 3.50
N ALA A 31 28.27 -18.26 3.10
CA ALA A 31 27.40 -19.21 2.42
C ALA A 31 26.45 -19.95 3.38
N GLU A 32 26.87 -20.25 4.62
CA GLU A 32 26.09 -20.99 5.62
C GLU A 32 24.94 -20.18 6.26
N ASN A 33 24.94 -18.85 6.17
CA ASN A 33 23.90 -17.98 6.75
C ASN A 33 22.98 -17.31 5.70
N SER A 34 22.82 -17.93 4.52
CA SER A 34 21.90 -17.42 3.48
C SER A 34 20.61 -18.23 3.42
N LEU A 35 19.46 -17.54 3.50
CA LEU A 35 18.16 -18.15 3.21
C LEU A 35 18.03 -18.33 1.70
N VAL A 36 17.53 -19.48 1.24
CA VAL A 36 17.24 -19.69 -0.19
C VAL A 36 15.74 -19.54 -0.43
N LEU A 37 15.36 -18.55 -1.23
CA LEU A 37 13.98 -18.36 -1.66
C LEU A 37 13.69 -19.26 -2.88
N THR A 38 12.75 -20.19 -2.73
CA THR A 38 12.37 -21.16 -3.77
C THR A 38 11.35 -20.64 -4.78
N GLY A 39 10.56 -19.64 -4.39
CA GLY A 39 9.57 -18.98 -5.24
C GLY A 39 9.95 -17.54 -5.52
N ASN A 40 8.93 -16.71 -5.74
CA ASN A 40 9.11 -15.30 -6.07
C ASN A 40 8.66 -14.33 -4.97
N LEU A 41 8.23 -14.85 -3.81
CA LEU A 41 7.72 -14.08 -2.67
C LEU A 41 8.37 -14.59 -1.39
N LEU A 42 9.07 -13.71 -0.70
CA LEU A 42 9.48 -13.88 0.69
C LEU A 42 8.42 -13.24 1.60
N LEU A 43 8.00 -13.94 2.65
CA LEU A 43 7.19 -13.40 3.75
C LEU A 43 7.90 -13.64 5.08
N HIS A 44 8.41 -12.58 5.70
CA HIS A 44 8.88 -12.60 7.08
C HIS A 44 7.81 -11.98 7.97
N SER A 45 7.24 -12.74 8.91
CA SER A 45 6.13 -12.26 9.76
C SER A 45 6.20 -12.72 11.22
N THR A 46 7.20 -13.52 11.56
CA THR A 46 7.40 -14.07 12.91
C THR A 46 8.76 -13.69 13.49
N ALA A 47 8.91 -13.76 14.82
CA ALA A 47 10.20 -13.59 15.48
C ALA A 47 11.28 -14.51 14.89
N ALA A 48 10.92 -15.74 14.50
CA ALA A 48 11.85 -16.70 13.91
C ALA A 48 12.35 -16.25 12.54
N ASP A 49 11.49 -15.66 11.71
CA ASP A 49 11.87 -15.12 10.40
C ASP A 49 12.84 -13.94 10.54
N PHE A 50 12.73 -13.16 11.62
CA PHE A 50 13.63 -12.04 11.90
C PHE A 50 14.88 -12.44 12.69
N ALA A 51 14.92 -13.63 13.31
CA ALA A 51 15.96 -14.00 14.28
C ALA A 51 17.37 -14.04 13.71
N GLY A 52 17.53 -14.35 12.42
CA GLY A 52 18.84 -14.39 11.77
C GLY A 52 19.45 -13.03 11.47
N GLY A 53 18.63 -11.97 11.44
CA GLY A 53 19.09 -10.62 11.08
C GLY A 53 19.88 -9.92 12.18
N SER A 54 20.62 -8.88 11.79
CA SER A 54 21.32 -8.00 12.73
C SER A 54 20.36 -6.96 13.30
N MET A 55 20.37 -6.80 14.64
CA MET A 55 19.55 -5.82 15.35
C MET A 55 20.46 -4.82 16.07
N GLU A 56 20.39 -3.55 15.66
CA GLU A 56 21.14 -2.44 16.25
C GLU A 56 20.14 -1.43 16.83
N GLY A 57 19.94 -1.47 18.16
CA GLY A 57 18.91 -0.64 18.78
C GLY A 57 17.46 -1.08 18.46
N THR A 58 17.30 -2.25 17.85
CA THR A 58 16.02 -2.94 17.67
C THR A 58 16.02 -4.24 18.46
N VAL A 59 14.83 -4.78 18.71
CA VAL A 59 14.62 -6.07 19.39
C VAL A 59 13.40 -6.77 18.80
N PRO A 60 13.29 -8.10 18.95
CA PRO A 60 12.01 -8.79 18.76
C PRO A 60 11.00 -8.26 19.79
N GLY A 61 9.93 -7.66 19.29
CA GLY A 61 8.83 -7.10 20.05
C GLY A 61 7.75 -8.12 20.41
N GLN A 62 6.76 -7.67 21.17
CA GLN A 62 5.61 -8.49 21.56
C GLN A 62 4.40 -8.28 20.63
N THR A 63 4.46 -7.31 19.71
CA THR A 63 3.38 -7.08 18.75
C THR A 63 3.28 -8.24 17.75
N GLY A 64 2.09 -8.83 17.64
CA GLY A 64 1.83 -9.93 16.70
C GLY A 64 2.62 -11.20 17.05
N GLN A 65 3.27 -11.79 16.04
CA GLN A 65 4.05 -13.03 16.20
C GLN A 65 5.56 -12.76 16.37
N GLY A 66 5.93 -11.54 16.75
CA GLY A 66 7.32 -11.11 16.93
C GLY A 66 7.75 -10.03 15.95
N ALA A 67 7.16 -8.84 16.08
CA ALA A 67 7.54 -7.67 15.28
C ALA A 67 8.98 -7.20 15.55
N VAL A 68 9.54 -6.41 14.64
CA VAL A 68 10.74 -5.62 14.91
C VAL A 68 10.32 -4.31 15.57
N GLU A 69 10.84 -4.02 16.77
CA GLU A 69 10.55 -2.84 17.58
C GLU A 69 11.85 -2.16 18.05
N LEU A 70 11.77 -0.91 18.52
CA LEU A 70 12.91 -0.22 19.13
C LEU A 70 13.25 -0.83 20.50
N ALA A 71 14.53 -0.92 20.81
CA ALA A 71 15.01 -1.33 22.12
C ALA A 71 14.66 -0.27 23.19
N GLN A 72 14.57 -0.72 24.44
CA GLN A 72 14.41 0.19 25.58
C GLN A 72 15.71 0.34 26.38
N ALA A 73 15.98 1.56 26.84
CA ALA A 73 17.04 1.88 27.78
C ALA A 73 16.44 2.66 28.96
N GLY A 74 16.55 2.12 30.17
CA GLY A 74 15.98 2.74 31.37
C GLY A 74 14.45 2.89 31.33
N GLY A 75 13.74 1.93 30.73
CA GLY A 75 12.28 1.94 30.60
C GLY A 75 11.71 2.89 29.54
N LYS A 76 12.57 3.41 28.65
CA LYS A 76 12.20 4.31 27.54
C LYS A 76 12.69 3.74 26.23
N TYR A 77 11.89 3.84 25.18
CA TYR A 77 12.33 3.52 23.82
C TYR A 77 13.45 4.48 23.39
N ILE A 78 14.48 3.94 22.75
CA ILE A 78 15.49 4.76 22.09
C ILE A 78 14.87 5.48 20.87
N SER A 79 15.52 6.53 20.36
CA SER A 79 14.94 7.36 19.31
C SER A 79 15.04 6.76 17.90
N ALA A 80 16.00 5.87 17.67
CA ALA A 80 16.19 5.21 16.39
C ALA A 80 16.91 3.88 16.55
N GLY A 81 16.64 2.96 15.64
CA GLY A 81 17.28 1.65 15.59
C GLY A 81 17.11 1.01 14.22
N THR A 82 17.98 0.06 13.91
CA THR A 82 18.03 -0.60 12.62
C THR A 82 17.94 -2.11 12.78
N TYR A 83 17.18 -2.74 11.89
CA TYR A 83 17.22 -4.18 11.65
C TYR A 83 17.70 -4.43 10.22
N THR A 84 18.65 -5.33 10.03
CA THR A 84 19.13 -5.75 8.71
C THR A 84 18.96 -7.26 8.55
N SER A 85 18.24 -7.70 7.51
CA SER A 85 18.02 -9.12 7.25
C SER A 85 19.33 -9.82 6.88
N ILE A 86 19.36 -11.14 7.07
CA ILE A 86 20.34 -11.98 6.37
C ILE A 86 20.19 -11.84 4.85
N PRO A 87 21.25 -12.10 4.07
CA PRO A 87 21.13 -12.32 2.64
C PRO A 87 20.16 -13.44 2.30
N VAL A 88 19.32 -13.21 1.29
CA VAL A 88 18.40 -14.18 0.74
C VAL A 88 18.83 -14.47 -0.70
N ALA A 89 19.32 -15.67 -0.96
CA ALA A 89 19.65 -16.15 -2.30
C ALA A 89 18.38 -16.53 -3.05
N THR A 90 18.34 -16.27 -4.35
CA THR A 90 17.14 -16.41 -5.19
C THR A 90 17.47 -16.97 -6.57
N ALA A 91 16.45 -17.39 -7.31
CA ALA A 91 16.57 -17.45 -8.77
C ALA A 91 16.89 -16.05 -9.34
N PRO A 92 17.59 -15.93 -10.48
CA PRO A 92 17.90 -14.64 -11.07
C PRO A 92 16.65 -13.80 -11.35
N PHE A 93 16.62 -12.55 -10.89
CA PHE A 93 15.49 -11.63 -11.05
C PHE A 93 15.90 -10.28 -11.63
N GLN A 94 14.91 -9.56 -12.21
CA GLN A 94 15.08 -8.24 -12.80
C GLN A 94 14.27 -7.16 -12.08
N GLU A 95 13.23 -7.51 -11.35
CA GLU A 95 12.42 -6.56 -10.60
C GLU A 95 12.23 -7.04 -9.17
N MET A 96 12.22 -6.08 -8.24
CA MET A 96 11.97 -6.31 -6.83
C MET A 96 11.09 -5.19 -6.28
N ILE A 97 10.15 -5.57 -5.41
CA ILE A 97 9.34 -4.66 -4.62
C ILE A 97 9.33 -5.12 -3.16
N ILE A 98 9.46 -4.17 -2.24
CA ILE A 98 9.35 -4.43 -0.80
C ILE A 98 8.07 -3.78 -0.30
N SER A 99 7.24 -4.54 0.39
CA SER A 99 6.07 -4.05 1.12
C SER A 99 6.12 -4.51 2.57
N TRP A 100 5.41 -3.81 3.46
CA TRP A 100 5.51 -4.04 4.90
C TRP A 100 4.17 -3.83 5.58
N ASN A 101 3.99 -4.54 6.69
CA ASN A 101 2.91 -4.31 7.63
C ASN A 101 3.51 -3.72 8.91
N SER A 102 3.11 -2.51 9.26
CA SER A 102 3.61 -1.84 10.46
C SER A 102 2.51 -1.11 11.22
N THR A 103 2.73 -0.93 12.51
CA THR A 103 2.02 0.09 13.30
C THR A 103 2.98 1.24 13.54
N THR A 104 2.49 2.47 13.38
CA THR A 104 3.28 3.69 13.55
C THR A 104 2.51 4.67 14.42
N PRO A 105 2.52 4.49 15.76
CA PRO A 105 1.94 5.45 16.70
C PRO A 105 2.43 6.89 16.44
N ASP A 106 1.68 7.87 16.92
CA ASP A 106 2.01 9.30 16.77
C ASP A 106 3.48 9.59 17.10
N GLY A 107 4.19 10.21 16.14
CA GLY A 107 5.60 10.57 16.29
C GLY A 107 6.59 9.46 15.95
N THR A 108 6.12 8.35 15.37
CA THR A 108 6.96 7.24 14.92
C THR A 108 6.90 7.05 13.40
N ALA A 109 7.96 6.46 12.85
CA ALA A 109 8.06 6.16 11.42
C ALA A 109 8.98 4.96 11.17
N VAL A 110 8.92 4.41 9.95
CA VAL A 110 9.83 3.37 9.47
C VAL A 110 10.32 3.71 8.07
N THR A 111 11.62 3.59 7.85
CA THR A 111 12.25 3.65 6.51
C THR A 111 12.60 2.24 6.06
N ILE A 112 12.31 1.93 4.79
CA ILE A 112 12.54 0.63 4.19
C ILE A 112 13.59 0.76 3.09
N GLU A 113 14.59 -0.10 3.14
CA GLU A 113 15.69 -0.14 2.17
C GLU A 113 16.00 -1.57 1.73
N GLY A 114 16.53 -1.72 0.52
CA GLY A 114 16.93 -2.99 -0.06
C GLY A 114 18.29 -2.90 -0.74
N GLN A 115 19.01 -4.01 -0.75
CA GLN A 115 20.21 -4.25 -1.54
C GLN A 115 20.00 -5.50 -2.38
N VAL A 116 20.60 -5.50 -3.57
CA VAL A 116 20.60 -6.65 -4.47
C VAL A 116 22.03 -7.04 -4.81
N LEU A 117 22.28 -8.34 -4.97
CA LEU A 117 23.56 -8.89 -5.40
C LEU A 117 23.53 -9.10 -6.91
N VAL A 118 24.35 -8.38 -7.65
CA VAL A 118 24.50 -8.51 -9.11
C VAL A 118 25.97 -8.74 -9.43
N ASP A 119 26.28 -9.76 -10.24
CA ASP A 119 27.66 -10.13 -10.61
C ASP A 119 28.60 -10.28 -9.39
N ASN A 120 28.09 -10.89 -8.32
CA ASN A 120 28.79 -11.10 -7.04
C ASN A 120 29.19 -9.80 -6.29
N ALA A 121 28.59 -8.66 -6.64
CA ALA A 121 28.74 -7.40 -5.92
C ALA A 121 27.39 -6.92 -5.37
N TRP A 122 27.37 -6.56 -4.08
CA TRP A 122 26.19 -5.92 -3.49
C TRP A 122 26.08 -4.48 -4.00
N SER A 123 24.87 -4.10 -4.40
CA SER A 123 24.55 -2.70 -4.72
C SER A 123 24.65 -1.80 -3.47
N GLU A 124 24.56 -0.49 -3.66
CA GLU A 124 24.19 0.43 -2.58
C GLU A 124 22.77 0.13 -2.06
N TRP A 125 22.41 0.71 -0.92
CA TRP A 125 21.05 0.64 -0.38
C TRP A 125 20.11 1.54 -1.16
N PHE A 126 19.06 0.95 -1.73
CA PHE A 126 17.96 1.68 -2.36
C PHE A 126 16.79 1.76 -1.40
N SER A 127 16.18 2.92 -1.28
CA SER A 127 15.09 3.18 -0.36
C SER A 127 13.73 3.19 -1.07
N TRP A 128 12.77 2.51 -0.46
CA TRP A 128 11.33 2.57 -0.76
C TRP A 128 10.64 3.75 -0.07
N GLY A 129 11.39 4.56 0.68
CA GLY A 129 10.89 5.72 1.40
C GLY A 129 10.61 5.48 2.88
N THR A 130 9.90 6.44 3.47
CA THR A 130 9.53 6.47 4.89
C THR A 130 8.02 6.45 5.05
N TRP A 131 7.55 5.61 5.97
CA TRP A 131 6.15 5.35 6.25
C TRP A 131 5.78 5.69 7.70
N SER A 132 4.60 6.29 7.86
CA SER A 132 3.93 6.61 9.11
C SER A 132 2.46 6.90 8.85
N THR A 133 1.60 6.63 9.81
CA THR A 133 0.21 7.09 9.74
C THR A 133 -0.02 8.46 10.38
N SER A 134 1.00 9.06 10.99
CA SER A 134 0.90 10.29 11.80
C SER A 134 1.80 11.44 11.36
N VAL A 135 2.72 11.18 10.44
CA VAL A 135 3.59 12.19 9.81
C VAL A 135 3.63 11.98 8.30
N GLU A 136 4.15 12.96 7.57
CA GLU A 136 4.22 12.87 6.11
C GLU A 136 5.07 11.68 5.65
N THR A 137 4.48 10.86 4.80
CA THR A 137 5.11 9.71 4.15
C THR A 137 5.56 10.06 2.75
N GLY A 138 6.61 9.41 2.28
CA GLY A 138 7.04 9.61 0.90
C GLY A 138 8.05 8.56 0.46
N SER A 139 8.03 8.25 -0.82
CA SER A 139 9.13 7.54 -1.46
C SER A 139 10.43 8.33 -1.29
N ALA A 140 11.57 7.69 -1.55
CA ALA A 140 12.85 8.37 -1.44
C ALA A 140 13.00 9.44 -2.52
N ALA A 141 13.23 10.69 -2.12
CA ALA A 141 13.43 11.82 -3.03
C ALA A 141 14.59 11.60 -4.02
N THR A 142 15.61 10.87 -3.58
CA THR A 142 16.70 10.42 -4.44
C THR A 142 17.13 9.03 -4.00
N ASN A 143 17.41 8.18 -4.97
CA ASN A 143 18.09 6.91 -4.78
C ASN A 143 19.52 6.97 -5.37
N PRO A 144 20.43 6.04 -4.98
CA PRO A 144 21.76 5.95 -5.57
C PRO A 144 21.70 5.87 -7.10
N LYS A 145 22.61 6.58 -7.78
CA LYS A 145 22.78 6.45 -9.23
C LYS A 145 23.59 5.19 -9.50
N HIS A 146 23.07 4.31 -10.35
CA HIS A 146 23.72 3.05 -10.64
C HIS A 146 23.62 2.72 -12.14
N PRO A 147 24.68 2.15 -12.77
CA PRO A 147 24.72 1.95 -14.23
C PRO A 147 23.67 0.98 -14.77
N TYR A 148 23.10 0.12 -13.93
CA TYR A 148 22.12 -0.90 -14.33
C TYR A 148 21.08 -1.20 -13.25
N ILE A 149 20.96 -0.37 -12.21
CA ILE A 149 19.87 -0.48 -11.22
C ILE A 149 19.16 0.85 -11.18
N SER A 150 17.84 0.83 -11.20
CA SER A 150 17.00 2.03 -11.04
C SER A 150 15.86 1.75 -10.09
N MET A 151 15.46 2.77 -9.33
CA MET A 151 14.22 2.76 -8.58
C MET A 151 13.20 3.63 -9.32
N GLU A 152 12.07 3.05 -9.70
CA GLU A 152 10.94 3.76 -10.30
C GLU A 152 9.83 3.86 -9.24
N THR A 153 9.87 4.91 -8.41
CA THR A 153 9.01 5.15 -7.22
C THR A 153 9.05 4.04 -6.16
N ASP A 154 8.51 2.86 -6.49
CA ASP A 154 8.30 1.71 -5.60
C ASP A 154 8.85 0.39 -6.17
N THR A 155 9.44 0.39 -7.37
CA THR A 155 9.97 -0.82 -8.00
C THR A 155 11.44 -0.66 -8.34
N LEU A 156 12.26 -1.55 -7.80
CA LEU A 156 13.68 -1.65 -8.15
C LEU A 156 13.80 -2.53 -9.40
N THR A 157 14.41 -2.00 -10.46
CA THR A 157 14.64 -2.71 -11.73
C THR A 157 16.13 -2.83 -12.01
N ILE A 158 16.55 -4.04 -12.40
CA ILE A 158 17.87 -4.36 -12.94
C ILE A 158 17.79 -4.31 -14.47
N LYS A 159 18.60 -3.44 -15.08
CA LYS A 159 18.59 -3.11 -16.50
C LYS A 159 19.82 -3.72 -17.22
N ASN A 160 19.94 -3.46 -18.52
CA ASN A 160 21.11 -3.81 -19.36
C ASN A 160 21.43 -5.32 -19.40
N GLY A 161 20.40 -6.17 -19.39
CA GLY A 161 20.55 -7.63 -19.50
C GLY A 161 21.12 -8.31 -18.26
N LYS A 162 21.36 -7.56 -17.17
CA LYS A 162 21.81 -8.11 -15.89
C LYS A 162 20.63 -8.62 -15.06
N LYS A 163 20.93 -9.44 -14.07
CA LYS A 163 19.97 -9.97 -13.09
C LYS A 163 20.61 -10.02 -11.71
N ALA A 164 19.80 -9.79 -10.69
CA ALA A 164 20.21 -10.01 -9.31
C ALA A 164 19.99 -11.47 -8.91
N THR A 165 20.83 -12.01 -8.03
CA THR A 165 20.77 -13.41 -7.56
C THR A 165 20.57 -13.54 -6.05
N ALA A 166 20.59 -12.41 -5.35
CA ALA A 166 20.24 -12.33 -3.95
C ALA A 166 19.73 -10.92 -3.62
N PHE A 167 19.02 -10.80 -2.51
CA PHE A 167 18.71 -9.51 -1.90
C PHE A 167 18.91 -9.55 -0.39
N ARG A 168 18.90 -8.38 0.23
CA ARG A 168 18.65 -8.21 1.67
C ARG A 168 17.92 -6.90 1.88
N TYR A 169 17.19 -6.80 2.98
CA TYR A 169 16.45 -5.58 3.32
C TYR A 169 16.88 -5.04 4.69
N ARG A 170 16.63 -3.75 4.88
CA ARG A 170 16.89 -3.03 6.12
C ARG A 170 15.66 -2.21 6.50
N LEU A 171 15.37 -2.23 7.79
CA LEU A 171 14.33 -1.44 8.42
C LEU A 171 15.01 -0.45 9.36
N THR A 172 14.76 0.83 9.19
CA THR A 172 15.18 1.85 10.17
C THR A 172 13.95 2.43 10.83
N LEU A 173 13.84 2.20 12.14
CA LEU A 173 12.72 2.61 12.97
C LEU A 173 13.07 3.92 13.66
N TYR A 174 12.09 4.82 13.79
CA TYR A 174 12.24 6.10 14.46
C TYR A 174 11.11 6.35 15.45
N SER A 175 11.44 6.96 16.58
CA SER A 175 10.48 7.49 17.54
C SER A 175 10.99 8.81 18.11
N ASN A 176 10.17 9.86 18.03
CA ASN A 176 10.40 11.11 18.76
C ASN A 176 9.72 11.12 20.14
N ASN A 177 9.01 10.05 20.50
CA ASN A 177 8.30 9.90 21.76
C ASN A 177 8.82 8.65 22.50
N PRO A 178 9.58 8.80 23.59
CA PRO A 178 10.23 7.69 24.29
C PRO A 178 9.25 6.70 24.96
N GLN A 179 7.93 6.92 24.87
CA GLN A 179 6.89 6.06 25.42
C GLN A 179 6.24 5.13 24.38
N VAL A 180 6.50 5.34 23.09
CA VAL A 180 5.94 4.53 22.00
C VAL A 180 7.02 4.12 21.00
N THR A 181 6.81 2.99 20.34
CA THR A 181 7.69 2.46 19.28
C THR A 181 6.84 2.17 18.04
N PRO A 182 7.38 2.38 16.82
CA PRO A 182 6.83 1.70 15.65
C PRO A 182 7.10 0.19 15.78
N ALA A 183 6.25 -0.62 15.17
CA ALA A 183 6.37 -2.08 15.14
C ALA A 183 6.19 -2.58 13.71
N VAL A 184 7.21 -3.23 13.15
CA VAL A 184 7.12 -3.88 11.83
C VAL A 184 6.84 -5.37 12.02
N ARG A 185 5.60 -5.79 11.73
CA ARG A 185 5.12 -7.16 11.97
C ARG A 185 5.21 -8.06 10.74
N GLN A 186 5.41 -7.49 9.55
CA GLN A 186 5.67 -8.27 8.34
C GLN A 186 6.52 -7.47 7.36
N VAL A 187 7.43 -8.15 6.69
CA VAL A 187 8.08 -7.68 5.46
C VAL A 187 7.81 -8.71 4.37
N ALA A 188 7.34 -8.23 3.22
CA ALA A 188 7.15 -9.01 2.01
C ALA A 188 8.11 -8.50 0.93
N VAL A 189 8.90 -9.40 0.34
CA VAL A 189 9.76 -9.08 -0.80
C VAL A 189 9.30 -9.92 -1.97
N SER A 190 8.78 -9.26 -3.00
CA SER A 190 8.38 -9.92 -4.25
C SER A 190 9.39 -9.61 -5.34
N ILE A 191 9.83 -10.64 -6.04
CA ILE A 191 10.79 -10.57 -7.14
C ILE A 191 10.18 -11.13 -8.41
N ARG A 192 10.66 -10.68 -9.57
CA ARG A 192 10.29 -11.32 -10.84
C ARG A 192 11.34 -11.15 -11.94
N ASP A 193 11.25 -12.02 -12.92
CA ASP A 193 11.93 -11.97 -14.22
C ASP A 193 10.89 -12.38 -15.27
N GLY A 194 9.99 -11.45 -15.62
CA GLY A 194 8.72 -11.82 -16.25
C GLY A 194 7.94 -12.81 -15.36
N GLN A 195 7.57 -13.97 -15.91
CA GLN A 195 6.94 -15.07 -15.16
C GLN A 195 7.88 -16.29 -15.01
N ASN A 196 9.20 -16.10 -15.15
CA ASN A 196 10.17 -17.20 -15.13
C ASN A 196 10.47 -17.75 -13.72
N ILE A 197 10.12 -17.01 -12.67
CA ILE A 197 10.26 -17.47 -11.28
C ILE A 197 8.93 -18.08 -10.85
N PRO A 198 8.89 -19.35 -10.40
CA PRO A 198 7.65 -20.01 -10.07
C PRO A 198 6.99 -19.41 -8.82
N LYS A 199 5.66 -19.46 -8.77
CA LYS A 199 4.91 -19.35 -7.52
C LYS A 199 5.02 -20.66 -6.75
N VAL A 200 5.21 -20.56 -5.44
CA VAL A 200 5.22 -21.71 -4.55
C VAL A 200 4.04 -21.56 -3.60
N TYR A 201 3.13 -22.53 -3.64
CA TYR A 201 1.99 -22.64 -2.74
C TYR A 201 2.03 -23.98 -2.00
N PRO A 202 1.24 -24.13 -0.93
CA PRO A 202 0.96 -25.45 -0.39
C PRO A 202 0.47 -26.40 -1.49
N PRO A 203 0.85 -27.69 -1.45
CA PRO A 203 0.57 -28.64 -2.54
C PRO A 203 -0.92 -28.97 -2.70
N THR A 204 -1.75 -28.63 -1.72
CA THR A 204 -3.19 -28.92 -1.74
C THR A 204 -3.99 -27.76 -1.14
N PRO A 205 -5.07 -27.32 -1.82
CA PRO A 205 -5.50 -27.73 -3.16
C PRO A 205 -4.50 -27.31 -4.24
N ALA A 206 -4.41 -28.10 -5.32
CA ALA A 206 -3.57 -27.76 -6.46
C ALA A 206 -4.21 -26.60 -7.25
N LEU A 207 -3.41 -25.80 -7.96
CA LEU A 207 -3.94 -24.70 -8.76
C LEU A 207 -4.96 -25.16 -9.83
N SER A 208 -4.78 -26.37 -10.36
CA SER A 208 -5.71 -27.00 -11.30
C SER A 208 -7.11 -27.21 -10.71
N ASP A 209 -7.21 -27.35 -9.40
CA ASP A 209 -8.49 -27.57 -8.71
C ASP A 209 -9.39 -26.33 -8.81
N TYR A 210 -8.81 -25.17 -9.11
CA TYR A 210 -9.53 -23.92 -9.33
C TYR A 210 -9.81 -23.61 -10.80
N ALA A 211 -9.47 -24.49 -11.75
CA ALA A 211 -9.53 -24.19 -13.19
C ALA A 211 -10.92 -23.70 -13.67
N GLN A 212 -12.00 -24.22 -13.06
CA GLN A 212 -13.39 -23.89 -13.39
C GLN A 212 -14.10 -23.11 -12.26
N LEU A 213 -13.36 -22.30 -11.50
CA LEU A 213 -13.92 -21.52 -10.40
C LEU A 213 -15.05 -20.61 -10.90
N THR A 214 -16.24 -20.78 -10.33
CA THR A 214 -17.34 -19.82 -10.43
C THR A 214 -17.62 -19.28 -9.04
N LYS A 215 -17.27 -18.03 -8.80
CA LYS A 215 -17.43 -17.36 -7.51
C LYS A 215 -17.46 -15.86 -7.72
N ASP A 216 -18.36 -15.19 -7.01
CA ASP A 216 -18.48 -13.75 -7.01
C ASP A 216 -18.51 -13.26 -5.56
N LEU A 217 -17.45 -12.56 -5.16
CA LEU A 217 -17.38 -11.94 -3.84
C LEU A 217 -18.15 -10.63 -3.86
N ALA A 218 -19.01 -10.44 -2.85
CA ALA A 218 -19.82 -9.23 -2.67
C ALA A 218 -18.97 -8.03 -2.20
N VAL A 219 -17.98 -7.63 -3.00
CA VAL A 219 -17.12 -6.48 -2.74
C VAL A 219 -17.91 -5.19 -3.01
N PRO A 220 -18.00 -4.26 -2.04
CA PRO A 220 -18.67 -2.98 -2.22
C PRO A 220 -18.07 -2.15 -3.38
N THR A 221 -18.85 -1.24 -3.94
CA THR A 221 -18.43 -0.43 -5.08
C THR A 221 -18.17 1.04 -4.75
N TYR A 222 -17.05 1.53 -5.27
CA TYR A 222 -16.73 2.95 -5.35
C TYR A 222 -16.19 3.26 -6.74
N SER A 223 -16.84 4.20 -7.43
CA SER A 223 -16.30 4.84 -8.62
C SER A 223 -15.43 6.02 -8.20
N GLN A 224 -14.24 6.15 -8.78
CA GLN A 224 -13.34 7.29 -8.58
C GLN A 224 -13.84 8.55 -9.30
N THR A 225 -14.68 8.42 -10.33
CA THR A 225 -15.10 9.55 -11.18
C THR A 225 -16.11 10.46 -10.50
N VAL A 226 -16.79 9.95 -9.46
CA VAL A 226 -17.75 10.70 -8.64
C VAL A 226 -17.15 11.14 -7.29
N ARG A 227 -15.82 11.12 -7.17
CA ARG A 227 -15.09 11.51 -5.96
C ARG A 227 -14.66 12.96 -6.00
N ASP A 228 -13.90 13.40 -4.98
CA ASP A 228 -13.31 14.74 -4.94
C ASP A 228 -12.62 15.06 -6.28
N PRO A 229 -13.14 16.03 -7.05
CA PRO A 229 -12.65 16.32 -8.39
C PRO A 229 -11.15 16.67 -8.45
N ASN A 230 -10.57 17.14 -7.34
CA ASN A 230 -9.16 17.49 -7.28
C ASN A 230 -8.23 16.27 -7.34
N ILE A 231 -8.71 15.08 -6.93
CA ILE A 231 -7.92 13.86 -6.84
C ILE A 231 -8.51 12.67 -7.61
N ALA A 232 -9.78 12.77 -8.03
CA ALA A 232 -10.55 11.74 -8.73
C ALA A 232 -9.79 11.09 -9.91
N ALA A 233 -9.05 11.88 -10.69
CA ALA A 233 -8.32 11.38 -11.87
C ALA A 233 -7.11 10.48 -11.55
N ARG A 234 -6.62 10.47 -10.30
CA ARG A 234 -5.37 9.80 -9.90
C ARG A 234 -5.50 8.84 -8.72
N MET A 235 -6.73 8.46 -8.35
CA MET A 235 -7.02 7.71 -7.12
C MET A 235 -7.59 6.30 -7.36
N CYS A 236 -7.31 5.67 -8.51
CA CYS A 236 -7.78 4.30 -8.82
C CYS A 236 -7.33 3.27 -7.77
N SER A 237 -6.07 3.35 -7.33
CA SER A 237 -5.49 2.46 -6.32
C SER A 237 -6.16 2.60 -4.94
N PRO A 238 -6.20 3.79 -4.30
CA PRO A 238 -6.89 3.94 -3.01
C PRO A 238 -8.41 3.73 -3.09
N THR A 239 -9.05 3.99 -4.23
CA THR A 239 -10.48 3.66 -4.42
C THR A 239 -10.70 2.15 -4.41
N SER A 240 -9.84 1.40 -5.11
CA SER A 240 -9.83 -0.07 -5.07
C SER A 240 -9.55 -0.61 -3.68
N LEU A 241 -8.59 0.01 -2.98
CA LEU A 241 -8.27 -0.33 -1.60
C LEU A 241 -9.46 -0.08 -0.65
N ALA A 242 -10.15 1.06 -0.77
CA ALA A 242 -11.34 1.36 0.02
C ALA A 242 -12.45 0.32 -0.17
N MET A 243 -12.67 -0.17 -1.40
CA MET A 243 -13.61 -1.25 -1.69
C MET A 243 -13.24 -2.55 -0.95
N VAL A 244 -11.96 -2.95 -1.00
CA VAL A 244 -11.48 -4.18 -0.33
C VAL A 244 -11.45 -4.05 1.20
N MET A 245 -11.04 -2.90 1.74
CA MET A 245 -11.12 -2.65 3.19
C MET A 245 -12.56 -2.74 3.68
N ARG A 246 -13.51 -2.17 2.93
CA ARG A 246 -14.94 -2.24 3.27
C ARG A 246 -15.49 -3.65 3.18
N TYR A 247 -15.03 -4.47 2.23
CA TYR A 247 -15.35 -5.90 2.19
C TYR A 247 -14.97 -6.62 3.49
N TYR A 248 -13.86 -6.22 4.13
CA TYR A 248 -13.44 -6.73 5.43
C TYR A 248 -14.02 -5.95 6.63
N GLY A 249 -15.02 -5.09 6.43
CA GLY A 249 -15.69 -4.34 7.49
C GLY A 249 -14.96 -3.08 7.98
N ILE A 250 -13.92 -2.64 7.28
CA ILE A 250 -13.19 -1.40 7.59
C ILE A 250 -13.78 -0.27 6.75
N GLU A 251 -14.57 0.59 7.39
CA GLU A 251 -15.27 1.70 6.75
C GLU A 251 -14.35 2.94 6.62
N LYS A 252 -13.78 3.11 5.44
CA LYS A 252 -13.04 4.31 5.00
C LYS A 252 -13.61 4.82 3.68
N THR A 253 -13.74 6.14 3.52
CA THR A 253 -14.05 6.70 2.21
C THR A 253 -12.84 6.58 1.28
N PRO A 254 -13.04 6.62 -0.05
CA PRO A 254 -11.94 6.68 -0.99
C PRO A 254 -10.97 7.86 -0.74
N GLU A 255 -11.47 9.00 -0.24
CA GLU A 255 -10.66 10.19 0.08
C GLU A 255 -9.84 10.00 1.36
N GLU A 256 -10.42 9.41 2.41
CA GLU A 256 -9.65 9.03 3.61
C GLU A 256 -8.53 8.06 3.25
N THR A 257 -8.82 7.13 2.36
CA THR A 257 -7.86 6.13 1.88
C THR A 257 -6.78 6.81 1.03
N ALA A 258 -7.16 7.67 0.08
CA ALA A 258 -6.24 8.39 -0.80
C ALA A 258 -5.25 9.25 -0.01
N TRP A 259 -5.75 10.11 0.88
CA TRP A 259 -4.87 10.95 1.69
C TRP A 259 -4.06 10.15 2.72
N GLY A 260 -4.53 8.96 3.10
CA GLY A 260 -3.80 8.03 3.95
C GLY A 260 -2.65 7.27 3.26
N VAL A 261 -2.69 7.12 1.93
CA VAL A 261 -1.64 6.43 1.14
C VAL A 261 -0.73 7.39 0.37
N MET A 262 -0.95 8.70 0.52
CA MET A 262 -0.28 9.73 -0.29
C MET A 262 1.25 9.58 -0.21
N ASP A 263 1.86 9.44 -1.38
CA ASP A 263 3.29 9.64 -1.52
C ASP A 263 3.55 11.13 -1.72
N HIS A 264 3.96 11.81 -0.63
CA HIS A 264 4.18 13.26 -0.66
C HIS A 264 5.38 13.67 -1.51
N VAL A 265 6.32 12.74 -1.76
CA VAL A 265 7.51 13.00 -2.59
C VAL A 265 7.19 12.76 -4.05
N GLY A 266 6.48 11.67 -4.36
CA GLY A 266 6.03 11.34 -5.72
C GLY A 266 4.80 12.11 -6.21
N ASP A 267 4.14 12.88 -5.34
CA ASP A 267 2.84 13.53 -5.59
C ASP A 267 1.79 12.56 -6.17
N MET A 268 1.65 11.37 -5.57
CA MET A 268 0.79 10.33 -6.12
C MET A 268 0.14 9.44 -5.07
N PHE A 269 -1.00 8.84 -5.44
CA PHE A 269 -1.71 7.86 -4.62
C PHE A 269 -1.46 6.41 -5.05
N GLY A 270 -0.72 6.22 -6.14
CA GLY A 270 -0.50 4.93 -6.80
C GLY A 270 0.75 4.18 -6.35
N ASN A 271 1.38 4.55 -5.22
CA ASN A 271 2.51 3.84 -4.64
C ASN A 271 2.01 2.53 -4.01
N TRP A 272 2.39 1.37 -4.57
CA TRP A 272 1.79 0.08 -4.21
C TRP A 272 2.12 -0.36 -2.77
N PRO A 273 3.39 -0.27 -2.30
CA PRO A 273 3.72 -0.55 -0.91
C PRO A 273 2.98 0.35 0.08
N PHE A 274 2.76 1.63 -0.23
CA PHE A 274 2.01 2.53 0.67
C PHE A 274 0.54 2.15 0.79
N ASN A 275 -0.10 1.71 -0.30
CA ASN A 275 -1.47 1.20 -0.26
C ASN A 275 -1.58 -0.05 0.65
N THR A 276 -0.64 -0.99 0.51
CA THR A 276 -0.61 -2.20 1.35
C THR A 276 -0.28 -1.88 2.81
N ALA A 277 0.66 -0.96 3.07
CA ALA A 277 0.99 -0.50 4.42
C ALA A 277 -0.18 0.23 5.10
N TYR A 278 -1.00 0.98 4.35
CA TYR A 278 -2.23 1.60 4.88
C TYR A 278 -3.30 0.57 5.24
N ALA A 279 -3.53 -0.42 4.38
CA ALA A 279 -4.41 -1.56 4.68
C ALA A 279 -3.99 -2.23 5.99
N ALA A 280 -2.67 -2.45 6.13
CA ALA A 280 -2.07 -3.07 7.29
C ALA A 280 -2.21 -2.27 8.58
N SER A 281 -2.11 -0.95 8.47
CA SER A 281 -2.29 -0.02 9.59
C SER A 281 -3.74 0.01 10.08
N ASN A 282 -4.70 -0.37 9.23
CA ASN A 282 -6.11 -0.54 9.58
C ASN A 282 -6.47 -1.96 10.05
N GLY A 283 -5.47 -2.81 10.32
CA GLY A 283 -5.68 -4.14 10.93
C GLY A 283 -5.82 -5.31 9.94
N LEU A 284 -5.57 -5.09 8.65
CA LEU A 284 -5.49 -6.17 7.65
C LEU A 284 -4.06 -6.73 7.55
N THR A 285 -3.87 -7.86 6.88
CA THR A 285 -2.55 -8.24 6.37
C THR A 285 -2.53 -7.95 4.89
N ALA A 286 -1.52 -7.21 4.42
CA ALA A 286 -1.40 -6.87 3.02
C ALA A 286 0.03 -6.96 2.54
N TYR A 287 0.21 -7.19 1.24
CA TYR A 287 1.49 -7.11 0.57
C TYR A 287 1.30 -6.99 -0.95
N VAL A 288 2.31 -6.45 -1.62
CA VAL A 288 2.39 -6.45 -3.08
C VAL A 288 2.99 -7.78 -3.51
N ASP A 289 2.44 -8.38 -4.56
CA ASP A 289 2.96 -9.60 -5.15
C ASP A 289 2.96 -9.55 -6.68
N PHE A 290 3.78 -10.41 -7.28
CA PHE A 290 3.74 -10.71 -8.71
C PHE A 290 3.18 -12.12 -8.88
N PHE A 291 1.99 -12.25 -9.45
CA PHE A 291 1.40 -13.55 -9.79
C PHE A 291 1.88 -14.00 -11.19
N ASN A 292 1.70 -15.28 -11.53
CA ASN A 292 2.12 -15.78 -12.84
C ASN A 292 0.94 -15.99 -13.79
N SER A 293 -0.28 -16.20 -13.27
CA SER A 293 -1.44 -16.61 -14.05
C SER A 293 -2.77 -16.31 -13.37
N LEU A 294 -3.88 -16.41 -14.11
CA LEU A 294 -5.24 -16.35 -13.55
C LEU A 294 -5.48 -17.40 -12.45
N SER A 295 -4.79 -18.54 -12.47
CA SER A 295 -4.94 -19.58 -11.44
C SER A 295 -4.52 -19.09 -10.06
N ASP A 296 -3.54 -18.18 -10.00
CA ASP A 296 -3.13 -17.53 -8.77
C ASP A 296 -4.24 -16.65 -8.20
N LEU A 297 -4.90 -15.86 -9.08
CA LEU A 297 -6.08 -15.06 -8.70
C LEU A 297 -7.23 -15.97 -8.24
N LYS A 298 -7.53 -17.04 -8.98
CA LYS A 298 -8.59 -17.99 -8.62
C LYS A 298 -8.35 -18.62 -7.26
N ARG A 299 -7.10 -18.92 -6.89
CA ARG A 299 -6.75 -19.43 -5.56
C ARG A 299 -7.17 -18.46 -4.45
N GLU A 300 -6.87 -17.17 -4.59
CA GLU A 300 -7.26 -16.14 -3.62
C GLU A 300 -8.79 -15.96 -3.56
N ILE A 301 -9.44 -15.87 -4.72
CA ILE A 301 -10.91 -15.77 -4.80
C ILE A 301 -11.57 -16.99 -4.16
N ALA A 302 -11.07 -18.20 -4.40
CA ALA A 302 -11.58 -19.43 -3.81
C ALA A 302 -11.54 -19.38 -2.27
N GLN A 303 -10.51 -18.76 -1.70
CA GLN A 303 -10.36 -18.53 -0.25
C GLN A 303 -11.20 -17.37 0.29
N GLY A 304 -11.82 -16.58 -0.58
CA GLY A 304 -12.64 -15.44 -0.18
C GLY A 304 -11.89 -14.12 -0.12
N HIS A 305 -10.69 -14.05 -0.71
CA HIS A 305 -9.89 -12.83 -0.72
C HIS A 305 -10.06 -12.13 -2.07
N PRO A 306 -10.70 -10.94 -2.14
CA PRO A 306 -10.64 -10.12 -3.34
C PRO A 306 -9.21 -9.61 -3.54
N VAL A 307 -8.78 -9.51 -4.79
CA VAL A 307 -7.41 -9.14 -5.15
C VAL A 307 -7.41 -7.85 -5.93
N ILE A 308 -6.56 -6.90 -5.56
CA ILE A 308 -6.39 -5.66 -6.33
C ILE A 308 -5.35 -5.92 -7.41
N ALA A 309 -5.64 -5.65 -8.68
CA ALA A 309 -4.77 -5.98 -9.82
C ALA A 309 -4.44 -4.74 -10.65
N ALA A 310 -3.18 -4.63 -11.07
CA ALA A 310 -2.71 -3.56 -11.94
C ALA A 310 -2.79 -3.95 -13.42
N VAL A 311 -3.42 -3.12 -14.24
CA VAL A 311 -3.69 -3.39 -15.65
C VAL A 311 -3.25 -2.23 -16.55
N SER A 312 -2.98 -2.52 -17.81
CA SER A 312 -2.86 -1.53 -18.88
C SER A 312 -3.62 -2.05 -20.10
N TYR A 313 -4.44 -1.18 -20.72
CA TYR A 313 -5.32 -1.61 -21.78
C TYR A 313 -5.76 -0.45 -22.68
N ARG A 314 -6.39 -0.84 -23.80
CA ARG A 314 -7.31 -0.03 -24.58
C ARG A 314 -8.64 -0.76 -24.71
N ASN A 315 -9.75 -0.05 -24.75
CA ASN A 315 -11.06 -0.70 -24.67
C ASN A 315 -11.60 -1.26 -26.00
N SER A 316 -10.90 -1.00 -27.11
CA SER A 316 -11.25 -1.51 -28.45
C SER A 316 -10.08 -1.41 -29.42
N GLU A 317 -10.19 -2.15 -30.54
CA GLU A 317 -9.34 -2.13 -31.75
C GLU A 317 -9.07 -0.73 -32.29
N ASN A 318 -10.05 0.15 -32.17
CA ASN A 318 -10.04 1.46 -32.82
C ASN A 318 -9.28 2.54 -32.03
N VAL A 319 -8.88 2.26 -30.78
CA VAL A 319 -8.11 3.19 -29.97
C VAL A 319 -6.62 3.08 -30.35
N PRO A 320 -5.98 4.13 -30.89
CA PRO A 320 -4.64 4.05 -31.50
C PRO A 320 -3.53 4.05 -30.44
N THR A 321 -3.43 2.97 -29.65
CA THR A 321 -2.35 2.73 -28.69
C THR A 321 -1.88 1.29 -28.79
N SER A 322 -0.67 0.99 -28.29
CA SER A 322 -0.09 -0.36 -28.31
C SER A 322 -0.58 -1.26 -27.17
N TYR A 323 -1.41 -0.76 -26.26
CA TYR A 323 -1.89 -1.54 -25.12
C TYR A 323 -2.78 -2.72 -25.55
N PRO A 324 -2.85 -3.81 -24.77
CA PRO A 324 -3.77 -4.91 -25.00
C PRO A 324 -5.23 -4.46 -25.07
N VAL A 325 -6.04 -5.14 -25.89
CA VAL A 325 -7.49 -4.89 -25.92
C VAL A 325 -8.12 -5.51 -24.68
N LEU A 326 -8.96 -4.72 -24.00
CA LEU A 326 -9.83 -5.16 -22.92
C LEU A 326 -11.22 -4.59 -23.16
N HIS A 327 -12.10 -5.37 -23.78
CA HIS A 327 -13.47 -4.93 -24.05
C HIS A 327 -14.24 -4.67 -22.75
N ASN A 328 -15.31 -3.88 -22.84
CA ASN A 328 -16.14 -3.48 -21.70
C ASN A 328 -15.45 -2.58 -20.65
N ALA A 329 -14.17 -2.21 -20.86
CA ALA A 329 -13.48 -1.31 -19.96
C ALA A 329 -14.06 0.11 -20.00
N PRO A 330 -14.20 0.81 -18.85
CA PRO A 330 -14.98 2.03 -18.74
C PRO A 330 -14.31 3.28 -19.35
N ILE A 331 -13.02 3.20 -19.69
CA ILE A 331 -12.26 4.30 -20.29
C ILE A 331 -11.55 3.84 -21.56
N LYS A 332 -11.23 4.77 -22.46
CA LYS A 332 -10.67 4.46 -23.79
C LYS A 332 -9.35 3.69 -23.73
N SER A 333 -8.41 4.13 -22.90
CA SER A 333 -7.12 3.47 -22.69
C SER A 333 -6.42 3.99 -21.45
N THR A 334 -5.45 3.24 -20.96
CA THR A 334 -4.59 3.62 -19.84
C THR A 334 -3.21 2.93 -19.90
N PRO A 335 -2.10 3.64 -19.65
CA PRO A 335 -0.78 3.03 -19.43
C PRO A 335 -0.69 2.25 -18.12
N GLY A 336 -1.58 2.53 -17.17
CA GLY A 336 -1.56 1.94 -15.84
C GLY A 336 -2.83 2.30 -15.08
N HIS A 337 -3.52 1.28 -14.59
CA HIS A 337 -4.75 1.40 -13.82
C HIS A 337 -4.82 0.26 -12.80
N VAL A 338 -5.60 0.45 -11.75
CA VAL A 338 -5.76 -0.55 -10.70
C VAL A 338 -7.25 -0.75 -10.45
N LEU A 339 -7.65 -2.03 -10.35
CA LEU A 339 -9.03 -2.45 -10.15
C LEU A 339 -9.10 -3.62 -9.15
N VAL A 340 -10.30 -4.01 -8.73
CA VAL A 340 -10.49 -5.16 -7.84
C VAL A 340 -11.00 -6.36 -8.62
N VAL A 341 -10.29 -7.48 -8.59
CA VAL A 341 -10.80 -8.79 -8.99
C VAL A 341 -11.59 -9.36 -7.82
N ARG A 342 -12.88 -9.64 -8.06
CA ARG A 342 -13.81 -10.18 -7.05
C ARG A 342 -14.30 -11.57 -7.38
N GLY A 343 -14.01 -12.09 -8.57
CA GLY A 343 -14.62 -13.33 -8.98
C GLY A 343 -14.24 -13.83 -10.37
N PHE A 344 -14.78 -15.00 -10.66
CA PHE A 344 -14.73 -15.65 -11.97
C PHE A 344 -16.09 -16.27 -12.26
N MET A 345 -16.47 -16.34 -13.53
CA MET A 345 -17.65 -17.09 -13.97
C MET A 345 -17.46 -17.66 -15.37
N GLN A 346 -18.23 -18.71 -15.68
CA GLN A 346 -18.39 -19.22 -17.02
C GLN A 346 -19.71 -18.71 -17.64
N LYS A 347 -19.65 -18.22 -18.87
CA LYS A 347 -20.81 -17.77 -19.65
C LYS A 347 -20.60 -18.05 -21.13
N ASP A 348 -21.55 -18.74 -21.76
CA ASP A 348 -21.53 -19.08 -23.19
C ASP A 348 -20.23 -19.79 -23.63
N GLY A 349 -19.70 -20.67 -22.76
CA GLY A 349 -18.46 -21.41 -23.01
C GLY A 349 -17.18 -20.56 -22.91
N LYS A 350 -17.26 -19.34 -22.39
CA LYS A 350 -16.13 -18.44 -22.14
C LYS A 350 -16.00 -18.11 -20.66
N GLU A 351 -14.76 -18.00 -20.20
CA GLU A 351 -14.45 -17.57 -18.85
C GLU A 351 -14.36 -16.04 -18.77
N TYR A 352 -14.95 -15.49 -17.72
CA TYR A 352 -14.89 -14.07 -17.41
C TYR A 352 -14.27 -13.84 -16.04
N VAL A 353 -13.43 -12.81 -15.96
CA VAL A 353 -12.96 -12.22 -14.71
C VAL A 353 -13.99 -11.19 -14.28
N LEU A 354 -14.51 -11.34 -13.07
CA LEU A 354 -15.44 -10.41 -12.46
C LEU A 354 -14.64 -9.37 -11.69
N VAL A 355 -14.84 -8.09 -12.02
CA VAL A 355 -14.11 -6.99 -11.40
C VAL A 355 -15.03 -5.88 -10.90
N ASN A 356 -14.51 -5.09 -9.97
CA ASN A 356 -14.95 -3.74 -9.68
C ASN A 356 -13.91 -2.78 -10.25
N ASP A 357 -14.25 -2.09 -11.34
CA ASP A 357 -13.37 -1.12 -11.99
C ASP A 357 -13.71 0.31 -11.54
N PRO A 358 -12.84 0.97 -10.75
CA PRO A 358 -13.15 2.27 -10.17
C PRO A 358 -13.26 3.38 -11.23
N ALA A 359 -12.78 3.19 -12.46
CA ALA A 359 -12.89 4.18 -13.52
C ALA A 359 -14.29 4.25 -14.17
N ALA A 360 -15.25 3.45 -13.70
CA ALA A 360 -16.65 3.55 -14.10
C ALA A 360 -17.25 4.93 -13.77
N PRO A 361 -18.22 5.43 -14.57
CA PRO A 361 -18.76 6.79 -14.42
C PRO A 361 -19.57 7.03 -13.14
N ASP A 362 -20.04 5.97 -12.47
CA ASP A 362 -20.84 6.03 -11.25
C ASP A 362 -20.70 4.73 -10.42
N ASN A 363 -21.12 4.75 -9.16
CA ASN A 363 -20.97 3.60 -8.25
C ASN A 363 -21.76 2.34 -8.66
N ASN A 364 -22.85 2.48 -9.42
CA ASN A 364 -23.70 1.35 -9.84
C ASN A 364 -23.10 0.63 -11.06
N SER A 365 -22.28 1.32 -11.85
CA SER A 365 -21.64 0.77 -13.04
C SER A 365 -20.19 0.29 -12.81
N VAL A 366 -19.71 0.26 -11.57
CA VAL A 366 -18.35 -0.23 -11.22
C VAL A 366 -18.17 -1.72 -11.52
N TYR A 367 -19.23 -2.52 -11.39
CA TYR A 367 -19.19 -3.96 -11.70
C TYR A 367 -18.94 -4.17 -13.20
N ARG A 368 -17.85 -4.85 -13.55
CA ARG A 368 -17.52 -5.23 -14.93
C ARG A 368 -17.24 -6.73 -15.04
N GLU A 369 -17.40 -7.22 -16.26
CA GLU A 369 -17.07 -8.58 -16.69
C GLU A 369 -16.09 -8.43 -17.85
N TYR A 370 -14.90 -9.01 -17.69
CA TYR A 370 -13.87 -9.02 -18.73
C TYR A 370 -13.61 -10.44 -19.18
N LEU A 371 -13.43 -10.66 -20.48
CA LEU A 371 -12.99 -11.95 -20.98
C LEU A 371 -11.63 -12.30 -20.35
N ALA A 372 -11.51 -13.53 -19.86
CA ALA A 372 -10.33 -13.95 -19.11
C ALA A 372 -9.03 -13.83 -19.90
N ASP A 373 -9.06 -14.15 -21.20
CA ASP A 373 -7.89 -14.06 -22.07
C ASP A 373 -7.50 -12.61 -22.40
N GLU A 374 -8.46 -11.69 -22.49
CA GLU A 374 -8.22 -10.26 -22.64
C GLU A 374 -7.63 -9.67 -21.35
N PHE A 375 -8.23 -10.01 -20.19
CA PHE A 375 -7.72 -9.59 -18.89
C PHE A 375 -6.30 -10.10 -18.65
N GLU A 376 -6.03 -11.36 -18.96
CA GLU A 376 -4.71 -11.99 -18.78
C GLU A 376 -3.61 -11.26 -19.56
N LYS A 377 -3.93 -10.72 -20.75
CA LYS A 377 -3.03 -9.91 -21.59
C LYS A 377 -2.88 -8.48 -21.05
N ALA A 378 -3.95 -7.88 -20.56
CA ALA A 378 -3.97 -6.52 -20.01
C ALA A 378 -3.32 -6.40 -18.62
N TRP A 379 -3.29 -7.50 -17.85
CA TRP A 379 -2.78 -7.53 -16.49
C TRP A 379 -1.26 -7.55 -16.43
N THR A 380 -0.68 -6.63 -15.66
CA THR A 380 0.77 -6.48 -15.48
C THR A 380 1.39 -7.54 -14.57
N LYS A 381 0.54 -8.45 -14.05
CA LYS A 381 0.86 -9.46 -13.04
C LYS A 381 1.10 -8.93 -11.62
N ALA A 382 1.16 -7.62 -11.42
CA ALA A 382 1.24 -7.04 -10.09
C ALA A 382 -0.15 -7.03 -9.43
N VAL A 383 -0.17 -7.38 -8.14
CA VAL A 383 -1.37 -7.44 -7.32
C VAL A 383 -1.13 -6.97 -5.90
N TYR A 384 -2.19 -6.55 -5.22
CA TYR A 384 -2.21 -6.43 -3.76
C TYR A 384 -3.00 -7.60 -3.22
N VAL A 385 -2.34 -8.43 -2.43
CA VAL A 385 -3.01 -9.48 -1.66
C VAL A 385 -3.37 -8.89 -0.31
N ILE A 386 -4.65 -8.93 0.05
CA ILE A 386 -5.17 -8.35 1.29
C ILE A 386 -6.09 -9.36 1.96
N THR A 387 -5.79 -9.69 3.21
CA THR A 387 -6.52 -10.68 4.01
C THR A 387 -6.82 -10.12 5.41
N PRO A 388 -7.75 -10.72 6.17
CA PRO A 388 -7.94 -10.38 7.57
C PRO A 388 -6.62 -10.48 8.35
N GLY A 389 -6.32 -9.48 9.17
CA GLY A 389 -5.12 -9.48 10.00
C GLY A 389 -5.29 -10.25 11.30
N ASN A 390 -4.18 -10.76 11.83
CA ASN A 390 -4.14 -11.48 13.11
C ASN A 390 -3.73 -10.57 14.29
N VAL A 391 -3.56 -9.28 14.04
CA VAL A 391 -3.19 -8.27 15.04
C VAL A 391 -4.23 -7.17 14.99
N PRO A 392 -4.96 -6.89 16.08
CA PRO A 392 -5.78 -5.69 16.17
C PRO A 392 -4.86 -4.47 16.01
N GLY A 393 -4.88 -3.84 14.84
CA GLY A 393 -4.22 -2.54 14.67
C GLY A 393 -4.97 -1.50 15.50
N PRO A 394 -4.32 -0.42 15.99
CA PRO A 394 -5.04 0.78 16.36
C PRO A 394 -5.63 1.33 15.07
N ALA A 395 -6.85 0.90 14.71
CA ALA A 395 -7.53 1.41 13.53
C ALA A 395 -7.49 2.94 13.60
N LEU A 396 -7.07 3.62 12.53
CA LEU A 396 -7.08 5.08 12.49
C LEU A 396 -8.50 5.56 12.76
N GLN A 397 -8.77 6.06 13.95
CA GLN A 397 -10.12 6.43 14.34
C GLN A 397 -10.44 7.85 13.88
N ARG A 398 -11.68 8.05 13.45
CA ARG A 398 -12.20 9.40 13.21
C ARG A 398 -12.40 10.08 14.55
N ILE A 399 -11.85 11.29 14.70
CA ILE A 399 -11.95 12.09 15.91
C ILE A 399 -13.35 12.72 15.96
N PRO A 400 -14.15 12.50 17.01
CA PRO A 400 -15.46 13.13 17.13
C PRO A 400 -15.36 14.67 17.14
N ALA A 401 -16.23 15.30 16.36
CA ALA A 401 -16.38 16.74 16.27
C ALA A 401 -17.88 17.12 16.20
N GLN A 402 -18.18 18.39 16.42
CA GLN A 402 -19.56 18.90 16.49
C GLN A 402 -19.75 20.02 15.49
N VAL A 403 -20.85 19.97 14.74
CA VAL A 403 -21.28 21.08 13.88
C VAL A 403 -22.00 22.12 14.75
N ALA A 404 -21.57 23.38 14.70
CA ALA A 404 -22.19 24.47 15.45
C ALA A 404 -22.51 25.65 14.52
N PRO A 405 -23.65 26.35 14.70
CA PRO A 405 -23.94 27.57 13.95
C PRO A 405 -22.81 28.60 14.10
N PHE A 406 -22.44 29.24 13.00
CA PHE A 406 -21.35 30.22 12.95
C PHE A 406 -21.78 31.47 12.17
N GLY A 407 -22.31 32.47 12.86
CA GLY A 407 -22.79 33.71 12.25
C GLY A 407 -24.22 33.64 11.70
N SER A 408 -24.60 34.68 10.95
CA SER A 408 -25.96 34.86 10.43
C SER A 408 -26.20 34.12 9.11
N VAL A 409 -27.47 33.88 8.79
CA VAL A 409 -27.93 33.43 7.47
C VAL A 409 -27.45 34.42 6.40
N ARG A 410 -26.95 33.92 5.27
CA ARG A 410 -26.48 34.73 4.15
C ARG A 410 -27.23 34.34 2.88
N GLU A 411 -27.65 35.33 2.10
CA GLU A 411 -28.24 35.13 0.79
C GLU A 411 -27.25 35.62 -0.26
N ASP A 412 -27.01 34.83 -1.30
CA ASP A 412 -26.28 35.25 -2.48
C ASP A 412 -26.96 34.73 -3.75
N LYS A 413 -26.30 34.87 -4.90
CA LYS A 413 -26.82 34.45 -6.21
C LYS A 413 -27.17 32.95 -6.29
N ASP A 414 -26.61 32.12 -5.41
CA ASP A 414 -26.76 30.66 -5.42
C ASP A 414 -27.78 30.18 -4.36
N GLY A 415 -28.36 31.10 -3.57
CA GLY A 415 -29.48 30.84 -2.67
C GLY A 415 -29.26 31.33 -1.23
N LEU A 416 -30.11 30.85 -0.32
CA LEU A 416 -30.05 31.13 1.11
C LEU A 416 -29.17 30.09 1.81
N TYR A 417 -28.17 30.52 2.56
CA TYR A 417 -27.21 29.66 3.25
C TYR A 417 -27.20 29.90 4.75
N ARG A 418 -27.11 28.81 5.51
CA ARG A 418 -26.68 28.85 6.91
C ARG A 418 -25.21 28.51 7.01
N ILE A 419 -24.53 29.16 7.93
CA ILE A 419 -23.09 29.04 8.10
C ILE A 419 -22.80 28.24 9.37
N PHE A 420 -21.88 27.30 9.27
CA PHE A 420 -21.50 26.41 10.37
C PHE A 420 -19.99 26.36 10.53
N GLN A 421 -19.54 26.13 11.76
CA GLN A 421 -18.19 25.72 12.08
C GLN A 421 -18.19 24.26 12.54
N ILE A 422 -17.03 23.61 12.48
CA ILE A 422 -16.81 22.30 13.09
C ILE A 422 -15.90 22.49 14.28
N ASN A 423 -16.33 22.03 15.45
CA ASN A 423 -15.62 22.14 16.71
C ASN A 423 -15.13 20.76 17.16
N THR A 424 -13.86 20.67 17.52
CA THR A 424 -13.35 19.54 18.31
C THR A 424 -13.67 19.77 19.79
N ALA A 425 -13.35 18.82 20.67
CA ALA A 425 -13.54 18.98 22.10
C ALA A 425 -12.83 20.22 22.70
N ASN A 426 -11.74 20.68 22.07
CA ASN A 426 -10.86 21.71 22.64
C ASN A 426 -10.94 23.06 21.90
N SER A 427 -11.26 23.05 20.60
CA SER A 427 -11.24 24.26 19.77
C SER A 427 -12.02 24.09 18.46
N PRO A 428 -12.42 25.20 17.81
CA PRO A 428 -12.82 25.19 16.40
C PRO A 428 -11.73 24.59 15.51
N LEU A 429 -12.14 23.83 14.51
CA LEU A 429 -11.26 23.31 13.47
C LEU A 429 -11.11 24.37 12.38
N ALA A 430 -9.87 24.69 12.01
CA ALA A 430 -9.61 25.60 10.89
C ALA A 430 -9.95 24.88 9.57
N LEU A 431 -10.98 25.37 8.87
CA LEU A 431 -11.51 24.72 7.66
C LEU A 431 -10.89 25.22 6.35
N GLY A 432 -10.02 26.24 6.42
CA GLY A 432 -9.30 26.75 5.25
C GLY A 432 -8.32 25.76 4.64
N SER A 433 -7.96 26.02 3.38
CA SER A 433 -7.12 25.19 2.51
C SER A 433 -5.70 24.97 3.03
N ASP A 434 -5.25 25.81 3.94
CA ASP A 434 -3.95 25.65 4.60
C ASP A 434 -3.95 24.45 5.56
N ASN A 435 -5.12 24.11 6.11
CA ASN A 435 -5.28 23.10 7.16
C ASN A 435 -5.97 21.83 6.68
N LEU A 436 -6.82 21.92 5.65
CA LEU A 436 -7.60 20.80 5.16
C LEU A 436 -7.16 20.29 3.79
N ARG A 437 -7.40 19.01 3.58
CA ARG A 437 -7.30 18.33 2.29
C ARG A 437 -8.65 18.23 1.60
N CYS A 438 -9.68 17.80 2.33
CA CYS A 438 -11.00 17.50 1.79
C CYS A 438 -12.06 17.53 2.91
N ILE A 439 -13.30 17.86 2.55
CA ILE A 439 -14.49 17.68 3.39
C ILE A 439 -15.50 16.86 2.59
N VAL A 440 -15.75 15.62 3.03
CA VAL A 440 -16.78 14.76 2.46
C VAL A 440 -18.07 14.96 3.25
N MET A 441 -19.13 15.40 2.57
CA MET A 441 -20.47 15.51 3.13
C MET A 441 -21.34 14.35 2.63
N GLN A 442 -21.72 13.45 3.53
CA GLN A 442 -22.71 12.42 3.26
C GLN A 442 -24.11 12.97 3.55
N LYS A 443 -24.98 12.90 2.53
CA LYS A 443 -26.38 13.31 2.58
C LYS A 443 -27.26 12.22 3.22
N PRO A 444 -28.50 12.55 3.64
CA PRO A 444 -29.42 11.58 4.21
C PRO A 444 -29.74 10.39 3.29
N ASP A 445 -29.66 10.57 1.97
CA ASP A 445 -29.86 9.51 0.97
C ASP A 445 -28.59 8.66 0.72
N GLY A 446 -27.51 8.92 1.46
CA GLY A 446 -26.23 8.24 1.34
C GLY A 446 -25.31 8.76 0.23
N LYS A 447 -25.75 9.73 -0.59
CA LYS A 447 -24.88 10.35 -1.60
C LYS A 447 -23.82 11.22 -0.93
N GLU A 448 -22.65 11.27 -1.56
CA GLU A 448 -21.53 12.08 -1.12
C GLU A 448 -21.39 13.33 -1.99
N GLU A 449 -21.03 14.43 -1.35
CA GLU A 449 -20.68 15.71 -1.96
C GLU A 449 -19.39 16.24 -1.33
N PHE A 450 -18.56 16.93 -2.11
CA PHE A 450 -17.27 17.44 -1.67
C PHE A 450 -17.37 18.94 -1.48
N LEU A 451 -17.23 19.38 -0.23
CA LEU A 451 -17.34 20.79 0.10
C LEU A 451 -16.01 21.51 -0.16
N PRO A 452 -16.05 22.75 -0.67
CA PRO A 452 -14.83 23.51 -0.92
C PRO A 452 -14.15 23.87 0.41
N VAL A 453 -12.82 23.73 0.45
CA VAL A 453 -11.97 24.08 1.61
C VAL A 453 -11.45 25.52 1.51
N ASN A 454 -12.26 26.44 1.00
CA ASN A 454 -11.85 27.82 0.69
C ASN A 454 -12.27 28.86 1.74
N ASN A 455 -12.92 28.44 2.82
CA ASN A 455 -13.40 29.32 3.88
C ASN A 455 -13.21 28.63 5.24
N ASP A 456 -13.21 29.40 6.32
CA ASP A 456 -13.13 28.87 7.69
C ASP A 456 -14.48 28.32 8.22
N PHE A 457 -15.46 28.14 7.34
CA PHE A 457 -16.81 27.73 7.68
C PHE A 457 -17.46 26.89 6.57
N ILE A 458 -18.41 26.04 6.97
CA ILE A 458 -19.29 25.30 6.07
C ILE A 458 -20.47 26.18 5.67
N ARG A 459 -20.69 26.29 4.37
CA ARG A 459 -21.91 26.88 3.79
C ARG A 459 -22.91 25.77 3.53
N PHE A 460 -24.08 25.84 4.14
CA PHE A 460 -25.12 24.84 3.99
C PHE A 460 -26.38 25.46 3.38
N ASN A 461 -26.76 25.01 2.18
CA ASN A 461 -27.91 25.56 1.46
C ASN A 461 -29.22 25.26 2.21
N ALA A 462 -30.09 26.25 2.35
CA ALA A 462 -31.38 26.11 3.02
C ALA A 462 -32.33 25.12 2.32
N GLU A 463 -32.17 24.95 1.01
CA GLU A 463 -32.98 24.04 0.17
C GLU A 463 -32.54 22.56 0.28
N ASN A 464 -31.46 22.28 1.02
CA ASN A 464 -31.04 20.91 1.27
C ASN A 464 -32.18 20.11 1.95
N PRO A 465 -32.40 18.85 1.54
CA PRO A 465 -33.47 18.03 2.13
C PRO A 465 -33.25 17.83 3.63
N ALA A 466 -34.37 17.70 4.35
CA ALA A 466 -34.33 17.37 5.76
C ALA A 466 -33.63 16.03 6.00
N GLY A 467 -32.93 15.90 7.13
CA GLY A 467 -32.35 14.64 7.57
C GLY A 467 -30.97 14.80 8.18
N LYS A 468 -30.32 13.66 8.44
CA LYS A 468 -29.00 13.61 9.05
C LYS A 468 -27.90 13.67 7.99
N TYR A 469 -27.05 14.67 8.10
CA TYR A 469 -25.84 14.84 7.32
C TYR A 469 -24.63 14.43 8.16
N ARG A 470 -23.64 13.82 7.53
CA ARG A 470 -22.36 13.48 8.15
C ARG A 470 -21.23 14.19 7.41
N PHE A 471 -20.27 14.73 8.14
CA PHE A 471 -19.09 15.40 7.60
C PHE A 471 -17.86 14.61 8.02
N ILE A 472 -17.06 14.19 7.04
CA ILE A 472 -15.76 13.59 7.25
C ILE A 472 -14.73 14.61 6.78
N VAL A 473 -13.98 15.16 7.72
CA VAL A 473 -13.02 16.24 7.49
C VAL A 473 -11.61 15.69 7.54
N ILE A 474 -10.90 15.80 6.43
CA ILE A 474 -9.55 15.25 6.28
C ILE A 474 -8.56 16.41 6.41
N GLY A 475 -7.81 16.43 7.51
CA GLY A 475 -6.81 17.45 7.80
C GLY A 475 -5.45 17.15 7.16
N LYS A 476 -4.65 18.20 6.93
CA LYS A 476 -3.23 18.07 6.56
C LYS A 476 -2.35 17.58 7.72
N ASN A 477 -2.86 17.61 8.94
CA ASN A 477 -2.21 17.11 10.15
C ASN A 477 -2.37 15.59 10.37
N HIS A 478 -2.69 14.84 9.31
CA HIS A 478 -2.94 13.39 9.33
C HIS A 478 -4.09 12.94 10.24
N LYS A 479 -4.94 13.87 10.68
CA LYS A 479 -6.13 13.57 11.47
C LYS A 479 -7.39 13.65 10.62
N ILE A 480 -8.32 12.76 10.91
CA ILE A 480 -9.64 12.72 10.31
C ILE A 480 -10.66 13.02 11.40
N TYR A 481 -11.54 13.97 11.14
CA TYR A 481 -12.60 14.35 12.07
C TYR A 481 -13.95 13.96 11.50
N GLU A 482 -14.88 13.64 12.40
CA GLU A 482 -16.25 13.30 12.02
C GLU A 482 -17.24 14.15 12.80
N ALA A 483 -18.15 14.80 12.08
CA ALA A 483 -19.24 15.56 12.66
C ALA A 483 -20.58 15.17 12.02
N SER A 484 -21.69 15.49 12.67
CA SER A 484 -23.04 15.30 12.13
C SER A 484 -23.89 16.56 12.30
N LEU A 485 -24.81 16.78 11.37
CA LEU A 485 -25.82 17.84 11.42
C LEU A 485 -27.19 17.25 11.14
N ASP A 486 -28.10 17.39 12.10
CA ASP A 486 -29.52 17.09 11.89
C ASP A 486 -30.20 18.32 11.28
N TRP A 487 -30.48 18.25 9.98
CA TRP A 487 -31.10 19.33 9.23
C TRP A 487 -32.63 19.26 9.33
N PRO A 488 -33.29 20.31 9.85
CA PRO A 488 -34.73 20.28 10.07
C PRO A 488 -35.50 20.32 8.74
N PRO A 489 -36.72 19.75 8.68
CA PRO A 489 -37.62 20.00 7.57
C PRO A 489 -37.90 21.49 7.45
N GLU A 490 -37.93 21.96 6.19
CA GLU A 490 -38.26 23.34 5.89
C GLU A 490 -39.59 23.68 6.57
N LYS A 491 -39.57 24.65 7.50
CA LYS A 491 -40.82 25.19 8.01
C LYS A 491 -41.46 25.86 6.80
N THR A 492 -42.55 25.30 6.29
CA THR A 492 -43.44 25.94 5.33
C THR A 492 -44.06 27.18 5.98
N SER A 493 -43.26 28.23 6.19
CA SER A 493 -43.80 29.55 6.42
C SER A 493 -44.32 30.03 5.08
N LYS A 494 -45.53 29.60 4.73
CA LYS A 494 -46.39 30.47 3.93
C LYS A 494 -46.34 31.83 4.63
N PRO A 495 -45.97 32.93 3.95
CA PRO A 495 -46.07 34.24 4.56
C PRO A 495 -47.53 34.40 5.01
N ARG A 496 -47.73 34.59 6.32
CA ARG A 496 -49.04 34.95 6.83
C ARG A 496 -49.29 36.40 6.43
N ARG A 497 -50.08 36.50 5.36
CA ARG A 497 -50.95 37.59 4.87
C ARG A 497 -50.52 38.18 3.55
#